data_AF-A0A5C0ZQH5-F1
#
_entry.id   AF-A0A5C0ZQH5-F1
#
_cell.length_a   1.000
_cell.length_b   1.000
_cell.length_c   1.000
_cell.angle_alpha   90.00
_cell.angle_beta   90.00
_cell.angle_gamma   90.00
#
_symmetry.space_group_name_H-M   'P 1'
#
loop_
_entity.id
_entity.type
_entity.pdbx_description
1 polymer ?
#
loop_
_entity_poly.entity_id
_entity_poly.type
_entity_poly.pdbx_seq_one_letter_code
_entity_poly.pdbx_strand_id
1 'polypeptide(L)'
;MRSGMNDWRERLKRIEKLLAYFKEEKLSEHWQKDDLLRLQDAFKLLLTEIQQYFGDMQQELLSRSELIDLWDEEKLHIPLTKKLFGMDHYRFYKEVWDELNAVLSVQKETEDLYFRVSISAMQLLFLIHLMHEARIVETPKKGNLFRFISKHIGTLQHEELSYESLRKKYHTADRNTIIKVRRLLMDLVNLINNHHL
;
A
#
# COMPACT_ATOMS: atom_id res chain seq x y z
N MET A 1 -5.27 -23.55 19.99
CA MET A 1 -4.07 -23.08 19.27
C MET A 1 -4.54 -22.23 18.10
N ARG A 2 -4.58 -20.90 18.23
CA ARG A 2 -4.73 -19.98 17.08
C ARG A 2 -3.65 -18.91 17.18
N SER A 3 -2.53 -19.23 16.56
CA SER A 3 -1.34 -18.37 16.39
C SER A 3 -1.23 -17.98 14.91
N GLY A 4 -2.36 -17.74 14.22
CA GLY A 4 -2.36 -17.50 12.77
C GLY A 4 -1.93 -16.09 12.38
N MET A 5 -2.24 -15.08 13.19
CA MET A 5 -2.08 -13.67 12.79
C MET A 5 -0.62 -13.18 12.83
N ASN A 6 0.17 -13.65 13.80
CA ASN A 6 1.63 -13.41 13.81
C ASN A 6 2.32 -14.12 12.65
N ASP A 7 1.79 -15.25 12.21
CA ASP A 7 2.36 -16.08 11.16
C ASP A 7 2.21 -15.44 9.77
N TRP A 8 1.06 -14.84 9.46
CA TRP A 8 0.82 -14.16 8.18
C TRP A 8 1.71 -12.93 7.96
N ARG A 9 1.92 -12.11 8.99
CA ARG A 9 2.80 -10.94 8.91
C ARG A 9 4.26 -11.34 8.73
N GLU A 10 4.70 -12.39 9.42
CA GLU A 10 6.05 -12.93 9.21
C GLU A 10 6.22 -13.51 7.81
N ARG A 11 5.22 -14.21 7.28
CA ARG A 11 5.24 -14.79 5.93
C ARG A 11 5.29 -13.72 4.84
N LEU A 12 4.46 -12.69 4.94
CA LEU A 12 4.51 -11.54 4.03
C LEU A 12 5.86 -10.82 4.12
N LYS A 13 6.42 -10.64 5.32
CA LYS A 13 7.78 -10.11 5.51
C LYS A 13 8.86 -11.00 4.91
N ARG A 14 8.72 -12.33 4.94
CA ARG A 14 9.67 -13.26 4.29
C ARG A 14 9.64 -13.10 2.78
N ILE A 15 8.46 -12.93 2.19
CA ILE A 15 8.31 -12.69 0.75
C ILE A 15 8.78 -11.30 0.37
N GLU A 16 8.52 -10.29 1.19
CA GLU A 16 9.07 -8.95 1.01
C GLU A 16 10.59 -8.96 1.06
N LYS A 17 11.22 -9.69 1.99
CA LYS A 17 12.68 -9.90 2.03
C LYS A 17 13.19 -10.65 0.81
N LEU A 18 12.46 -11.68 0.37
CA LEU A 18 12.80 -12.47 -0.81
C LEU A 18 12.73 -11.58 -2.06
N LEU A 19 11.67 -10.80 -2.24
CA LEU A 19 11.53 -9.78 -3.29
C LEU A 19 12.58 -8.67 -3.19
N ALA A 20 12.93 -8.23 -1.99
CA ALA A 20 13.99 -7.25 -1.77
C ALA A 20 15.38 -7.80 -2.17
N TYR A 21 15.62 -9.09 -1.96
CA TYR A 21 16.80 -9.80 -2.47
C TYR A 21 16.84 -9.84 -4.01
N PHE A 22 15.68 -9.76 -4.66
CA PHE A 22 15.50 -9.68 -6.12
C PHE A 22 15.42 -8.24 -6.69
N LYS A 23 15.65 -7.19 -5.90
CA LYS A 23 15.59 -5.79 -6.38
C LYS A 23 16.50 -5.53 -7.60
N GLU A 24 16.06 -4.58 -8.42
CA GLU A 24 16.48 -4.29 -9.80
C GLU A 24 17.99 -4.20 -10.08
N GLU A 25 18.83 -3.91 -9.08
CA GLU A 25 20.29 -3.78 -9.24
C GLU A 25 21.02 -5.11 -9.53
N LYS A 26 20.38 -6.27 -9.31
CA LYS A 26 20.92 -7.59 -9.69
C LYS A 26 20.36 -8.15 -11.00
N LEU A 27 19.47 -7.44 -11.68
CA LEU A 27 18.88 -7.88 -12.96
C LEU A 27 19.86 -7.80 -14.14
N SER A 28 20.98 -7.11 -13.99
CA SER A 28 21.83 -6.79 -15.14
C SER A 28 22.78 -7.90 -15.59
N GLU A 29 23.14 -8.92 -14.79
CA GLU A 29 24.19 -9.87 -15.25
C GLU A 29 24.03 -11.38 -14.97
N HIS A 30 23.19 -11.88 -14.04
CA HIS A 30 23.31 -13.29 -13.61
C HIS A 30 22.03 -14.05 -13.20
N TRP A 31 20.87 -13.81 -13.83
CA TRP A 31 19.68 -14.64 -13.50
C TRP A 31 19.75 -15.99 -14.21
N GLN A 32 19.80 -17.06 -13.42
CA GLN A 32 19.62 -18.41 -13.94
C GLN A 32 18.13 -18.77 -13.92
N LYS A 33 17.72 -19.64 -14.83
CA LYS A 33 16.35 -20.20 -14.89
C LYS A 33 15.87 -20.68 -13.51
N ASP A 34 16.78 -21.23 -12.70
CA ASP A 34 16.49 -21.78 -11.39
C ASP A 34 16.09 -20.73 -10.35
N ASP A 35 16.58 -19.48 -10.46
CA ASP A 35 16.20 -18.39 -9.55
C ASP A 35 14.76 -17.93 -9.79
N LEU A 36 14.36 -17.85 -11.06
CA LEU A 36 12.98 -17.55 -11.45
C LEU A 36 12.01 -18.64 -11.01
N LEU A 37 12.42 -19.91 -11.14
CA LEU A 37 11.62 -21.05 -10.68
C LEU A 37 11.46 -21.03 -9.16
N ARG A 38 12.52 -20.73 -8.39
CA ARG A 38 12.44 -20.58 -6.93
C ARG A 38 11.50 -19.46 -6.51
N LEU A 39 11.55 -18.31 -7.18
CA LEU A 39 10.62 -17.21 -6.91
C LEU A 39 9.17 -17.62 -7.21
N GLN A 40 8.95 -18.25 -8.36
CA GLN A 40 7.63 -18.76 -8.74
C GLN A 40 7.09 -19.78 -7.73
N ASP A 41 7.92 -20.70 -7.26
CA ASP A 41 7.51 -21.70 -6.28
C ASP A 41 7.22 -21.07 -4.91
N ALA A 42 7.98 -20.06 -4.50
CA ALA A 42 7.69 -19.29 -3.28
C ALA A 42 6.32 -18.58 -3.35
N PHE A 43 5.98 -17.99 -4.50
CA PHE A 43 4.67 -17.39 -4.72
C PHE A 43 3.54 -18.43 -4.79
N LYS A 44 3.75 -19.57 -5.44
CA LYS A 44 2.78 -20.66 -5.45
C LYS A 44 2.49 -21.15 -4.04
N LEU A 45 3.53 -21.37 -3.25
CA LEU A 45 3.39 -21.79 -1.85
C LEU A 45 2.57 -20.78 -1.05
N LEU A 46 2.88 -19.49 -1.16
CA LEU A 46 2.09 -18.43 -0.51
C LEU A 46 0.61 -18.49 -0.92
N LEU A 47 0.34 -18.58 -2.22
CA LEU A 47 -1.04 -18.60 -2.72
C LEU A 47 -1.81 -19.83 -2.23
N THR A 48 -1.16 -21.00 -2.20
CA THR A 48 -1.74 -22.21 -1.65
C THR A 48 -2.02 -22.07 -0.16
N GLU A 49 -1.12 -21.47 0.61
CA GLU A 49 -1.33 -21.22 2.04
C GLU A 49 -2.48 -20.23 2.27
N ILE A 50 -2.57 -19.17 1.47
CA ILE A 50 -3.66 -18.17 1.55
C ILE A 50 -4.98 -18.86 1.27
N GLN A 51 -5.02 -19.67 0.21
CA GLN A 51 -6.19 -20.43 -0.17
C GLN A 51 -6.60 -21.41 0.94
N GLN A 52 -5.64 -22.10 1.55
CA GLN A 52 -5.92 -23.02 2.66
C GLN A 52 -6.51 -22.28 3.85
N TYR A 53 -5.92 -21.15 4.24
CA TYR A 53 -6.41 -20.35 5.37
C TYR A 53 -7.83 -19.84 5.15
N PHE A 54 -8.13 -19.29 3.96
CA PHE A 54 -9.50 -18.89 3.64
C PHE A 54 -10.44 -20.09 3.54
N GLY A 55 -9.97 -21.24 3.07
CA GLY A 55 -10.72 -22.49 3.08
C GLY A 55 -11.09 -22.95 4.48
N ASP A 56 -10.13 -22.94 5.42
CA ASP A 56 -10.35 -23.31 6.83
C ASP A 56 -11.36 -22.36 7.49
N MET A 57 -11.22 -21.04 7.25
CA MET A 57 -12.16 -20.04 7.75
C MET A 57 -13.57 -20.22 7.18
N GLN A 58 -13.69 -20.57 5.90
CA GLN A 58 -14.97 -20.90 5.27
C GLN A 58 -15.60 -22.16 5.88
N GLN A 59 -14.83 -23.21 6.10
CA GLN A 59 -15.32 -24.43 6.75
C GLN A 59 -15.85 -24.14 8.16
N GLU A 60 -15.15 -23.31 8.93
CA GLU A 60 -15.61 -22.92 10.25
C GLU A 60 -16.90 -22.11 10.20
N LEU A 61 -17.04 -21.20 9.24
CA LEU A 61 -18.29 -20.47 9.01
C LEU A 61 -19.45 -21.41 8.65
N LEU A 62 -19.20 -22.44 7.83
CA LEU A 62 -20.19 -23.46 7.49
C LEU A 62 -20.61 -24.27 8.72
N SER A 63 -19.66 -24.79 9.49
CA SER A 63 -19.96 -25.52 10.73
C SER A 63 -20.75 -24.65 11.72
N ARG A 64 -20.50 -23.35 11.76
CA ARG A 64 -21.27 -22.41 12.59
C ARG A 64 -22.69 -22.21 12.06
N SER A 65 -22.89 -22.18 10.75
CA SER A 65 -24.23 -22.17 10.16
C SER A 65 -25.00 -23.43 10.54
N GLU A 66 -24.38 -24.60 10.43
CA GLU A 66 -25.00 -25.88 10.80
C GLU A 66 -25.42 -25.89 12.29
N LEU A 67 -24.60 -25.33 13.19
CA LEU A 67 -24.95 -25.18 14.61
C LEU A 67 -26.16 -24.25 14.82
N ILE A 68 -26.31 -23.22 14.00
CA ILE A 68 -27.48 -22.34 14.04
C ILE A 68 -28.71 -23.08 13.50
N ASP A 69 -28.57 -23.87 12.44
CA ASP A 69 -29.68 -24.64 11.87
C ASP A 69 -30.19 -25.73 12.84
N LEU A 70 -29.28 -26.29 13.65
CA LEU A 70 -29.61 -27.19 14.74
C LEU A 70 -30.22 -26.49 15.96
N TRP A 71 -30.17 -25.15 16.01
CA TRP A 71 -30.73 -24.36 17.10
C TRP A 71 -32.26 -24.29 16.99
N ASP A 72 -32.92 -25.14 17.78
CA ASP A 72 -34.38 -25.16 17.90
C ASP A 72 -34.84 -24.19 18.99
N GLU A 73 -35.38 -23.03 18.59
CA GLU A 73 -35.88 -22.01 19.52
C GLU A 73 -37.05 -22.49 20.38
N GLU A 74 -37.82 -23.48 19.92
CA GLU A 74 -39.01 -23.97 20.61
C GLU A 74 -38.66 -25.01 21.69
N LYS A 75 -37.54 -25.73 21.56
CA LYS A 75 -37.09 -26.73 22.55
C LYS A 75 -36.23 -26.18 23.68
N LEU A 76 -35.67 -24.98 23.52
CA LEU A 76 -34.74 -24.36 24.49
C LEU A 76 -35.45 -23.33 25.37
N HIS A 77 -36.15 -23.82 26.41
CA HIS A 77 -36.88 -22.97 27.35
C HIS A 77 -36.00 -22.22 28.38
N ILE A 78 -34.66 -22.31 28.30
CA ILE A 78 -33.74 -21.75 29.29
C ILE A 78 -33.10 -20.44 28.74
N PRO A 79 -33.48 -19.25 29.26
CA PRO A 79 -32.99 -17.97 28.75
C PRO A 79 -31.46 -17.80 28.82
N LEU A 80 -30.82 -18.40 29.83
CA LEU A 80 -29.37 -18.36 29.98
C LEU A 80 -28.66 -19.06 28.81
N THR A 81 -29.19 -20.20 28.35
CA THR A 81 -28.60 -20.96 27.23
C THR A 81 -28.68 -20.17 25.93
N LYS A 82 -29.82 -19.50 25.67
CA LYS A 82 -29.98 -18.61 24.50
C LYS A 82 -28.97 -17.46 24.52
N LYS A 83 -28.77 -16.84 25.68
CA LYS A 83 -27.80 -15.75 25.85
C LYS A 83 -26.35 -16.22 25.62
N LEU A 84 -25.97 -17.36 26.21
CA LEU A 84 -24.62 -17.92 26.07
C LEU A 84 -24.32 -18.30 24.62
N PHE A 85 -25.27 -18.93 23.94
CA PHE A 85 -25.15 -19.28 22.52
C PHE A 85 -24.94 -18.03 21.64
N GLY A 86 -25.81 -17.01 21.80
CA GLY A 86 -25.66 -15.77 21.03
C GLY A 86 -24.33 -15.04 21.31
N MET A 87 -23.86 -15.04 22.55
CA MET A 87 -22.57 -14.44 22.92
C MET A 87 -21.38 -15.18 22.31
N ASP A 88 -21.44 -16.51 22.22
CA ASP A 88 -20.41 -17.33 21.59
C ASP A 88 -20.31 -17.02 20.09
N HIS A 89 -21.44 -17.00 19.39
CA HIS A 89 -21.48 -16.65 17.97
C HIS A 89 -20.99 -15.23 17.70
N TYR A 90 -21.40 -14.25 18.51
CA TYR A 90 -20.91 -12.88 18.38
C TYR A 90 -19.39 -12.78 18.52
N ARG A 91 -18.81 -13.46 19.52
CA ARG A 91 -17.35 -13.46 19.72
C ARG A 91 -16.63 -14.06 18.52
N PHE A 92 -17.12 -15.19 18.03
CA PHE A 92 -16.57 -15.83 16.85
C PHE A 92 -16.56 -14.89 15.62
N TYR A 93 -17.69 -14.26 15.27
CA TYR A 93 -17.74 -13.36 14.11
C TYR A 93 -16.86 -12.12 14.29
N LYS A 94 -16.76 -11.61 15.53
CA LYS A 94 -15.87 -10.50 15.85
C LYS A 94 -14.40 -10.89 15.65
N GLU A 95 -14.00 -12.08 16.08
CA GLU A 95 -12.64 -12.60 15.88
C GLU A 95 -12.32 -12.74 14.39
N VAL A 96 -13.23 -13.33 13.61
CA VAL A 96 -13.09 -13.43 12.13
C VAL A 96 -12.94 -12.04 11.50
N TRP A 97 -13.73 -11.06 11.93
CA TRP A 97 -13.63 -9.68 11.44
C TRP A 97 -12.29 -9.04 11.78
N ASP A 98 -11.84 -9.16 13.03
CA ASP A 98 -10.57 -8.58 13.48
C ASP A 98 -9.38 -9.19 12.72
N GLU A 99 -9.41 -10.51 12.46
CA GLU A 99 -8.41 -11.20 11.63
C GLU A 99 -8.40 -10.70 10.17
N LEU A 100 -9.56 -10.62 9.53
CA LEU A 100 -9.67 -10.09 8.16
C LEU A 100 -9.19 -8.64 8.08
N ASN A 101 -9.61 -7.81 9.03
CA ASN A 101 -9.24 -6.41 9.07
C ASN A 101 -7.73 -6.24 9.26
N ALA A 102 -7.08 -7.09 10.07
CA ALA A 102 -5.64 -7.07 10.26
C ALA A 102 -4.85 -7.49 9.00
N VAL A 103 -5.38 -8.42 8.20
CA VAL A 103 -4.81 -8.82 6.90
C VAL A 103 -4.96 -7.71 5.87
N LEU A 104 -6.10 -7.00 5.87
CA LEU A 104 -6.41 -5.94 4.90
C LEU A 104 -5.75 -4.59 5.24
N SER A 105 -5.51 -4.30 6.52
CA SER A 105 -5.06 -2.97 7.01
C SER A 105 -3.54 -2.71 6.93
N VAL A 106 -2.77 -3.43 6.12
CA VAL A 106 -1.30 -3.29 5.97
C VAL A 106 -0.86 -1.93 5.35
N GLN A 107 -1.74 -0.92 5.21
CA GLN A 107 -1.44 0.33 4.49
C GLN A 107 -1.31 1.62 5.32
N LYS A 108 -1.25 1.57 6.66
CA LYS A 108 -1.14 2.80 7.50
C LYS A 108 0.26 3.05 8.12
N GLU A 109 1.33 2.96 7.33
CA GLU A 109 2.69 3.38 7.75
C GLU A 109 3.26 4.53 6.89
N THR A 110 2.42 5.36 6.26
CA THR A 110 2.89 6.39 5.30
C THR A 110 2.97 7.81 5.85
N GLU A 111 2.66 8.04 7.13
CA GLU A 111 2.66 9.39 7.71
C GLU A 111 4.08 9.99 7.86
N ASP A 112 5.14 9.17 7.96
CA ASP A 112 6.52 9.65 8.16
C ASP A 112 7.22 10.21 6.90
N LEU A 113 6.67 10.00 5.70
CA LEU A 113 7.29 10.42 4.43
C LEU A 113 6.51 11.52 3.70
N TYR A 114 5.58 12.19 4.39
CA TYR A 114 4.75 13.23 3.80
C TYR A 114 5.36 14.62 4.04
N PHE A 115 5.58 15.39 2.98
CA PHE A 115 6.01 16.79 3.10
C PHE A 115 5.19 17.73 2.23
N ARG A 116 5.08 18.98 2.67
CA ARG A 116 4.31 20.04 1.99
C ARG A 116 5.25 21.00 1.28
N VAL A 117 4.91 21.35 0.05
CA VAL A 117 5.62 22.37 -0.73
C VAL A 117 4.82 23.66 -0.82
N SER A 118 5.52 24.80 -0.85
CA SER A 118 4.93 26.13 -0.98
C SER A 118 4.44 26.47 -2.39
N ILE A 119 4.79 25.65 -3.37
CA ILE A 119 4.48 25.83 -4.79
C ILE A 119 3.18 25.10 -5.16
N SER A 120 2.54 25.52 -6.24
CA SER A 120 1.32 24.86 -6.73
C SER A 120 1.63 23.50 -7.37
N ALA A 121 0.61 22.65 -7.49
CA ALA A 121 0.77 21.32 -8.10
C ALA A 121 1.30 21.40 -9.54
N MET A 122 0.90 22.42 -10.29
CA MET A 122 1.40 22.67 -11.66
C MET A 122 2.88 23.06 -11.67
N GLN A 123 3.29 23.92 -10.73
CA GLN A 123 4.68 24.33 -10.58
C GLN A 123 5.57 23.16 -10.16
N LEU A 124 5.08 22.33 -9.24
CA LEU A 124 5.76 21.11 -8.81
C LEU A 124 5.93 20.13 -9.98
N LEU A 125 4.85 19.87 -10.72
CA LEU A 125 4.91 19.00 -11.90
C LEU A 125 5.89 19.51 -12.95
N PHE A 126 5.87 20.82 -13.23
CA PHE A 126 6.78 21.41 -14.21
C PHE A 126 8.23 21.40 -13.71
N LEU A 127 8.48 21.68 -12.43
CA LEU A 127 9.81 21.60 -11.84
C LEU A 127 10.37 20.17 -11.92
N ILE A 128 9.58 19.18 -11.55
CA ILE A 128 9.99 17.78 -11.62
C ILE A 128 10.19 17.34 -13.08
N HIS A 129 9.37 17.84 -14.01
CA HIS A 129 9.57 17.63 -15.44
C HIS A 129 10.92 18.18 -15.91
N LEU A 130 11.29 19.39 -15.50
CA LEU A 130 12.61 19.97 -15.79
C LEU A 130 13.74 19.18 -15.15
N MET A 131 13.58 18.74 -13.90
CA MET A 131 14.58 17.88 -13.23
C MET A 131 14.75 16.54 -13.95
N HIS A 132 13.67 16.00 -14.52
CA HIS A 132 13.73 14.80 -15.34
C HIS A 132 14.43 15.05 -16.68
N GLU A 133 14.15 16.17 -17.37
CA GLU A 133 14.86 16.54 -18.61
C GLU A 133 16.35 16.82 -18.38
N ALA A 134 16.67 17.47 -17.26
CA ALA A 134 18.04 17.75 -16.82
C ALA A 134 18.76 16.50 -16.27
N ARG A 135 18.11 15.33 -16.24
CA ARG A 135 18.63 14.08 -15.69
C ARG A 135 19.07 14.18 -14.22
N ILE A 136 18.43 15.08 -13.47
CA ILE A 136 18.55 15.17 -12.01
C ILE A 136 17.64 14.14 -11.33
N VAL A 137 16.46 13.90 -11.92
CA VAL A 137 15.50 12.89 -11.47
C VAL A 137 15.32 11.87 -12.58
N GLU A 138 15.87 10.69 -12.39
CA GLU A 138 15.69 9.59 -13.32
C GLU A 138 14.60 8.65 -12.78
N THR A 139 13.61 8.34 -13.62
CA THR A 139 12.58 7.37 -13.27
C THR A 139 12.27 6.48 -14.48
N PRO A 140 12.17 5.15 -14.28
CA PRO A 140 11.90 4.22 -15.37
C PRO A 140 10.52 4.45 -15.99
N LYS A 141 9.57 5.02 -15.24
CA LYS A 141 8.22 5.33 -15.72
C LYS A 141 7.70 6.63 -15.13
N LYS A 142 7.23 7.53 -15.99
CA LYS A 142 6.57 8.79 -15.58
C LYS A 142 5.40 8.56 -14.61
N GLY A 143 4.71 7.41 -14.70
CA GLY A 143 3.65 7.02 -13.76
C GLY A 143 4.12 6.81 -12.31
N ASN A 144 5.36 6.35 -12.11
CA ASN A 144 5.91 6.16 -10.76
C ASN A 144 6.11 7.51 -10.06
N LEU A 145 6.51 8.52 -10.83
CA LEU A 145 6.66 9.87 -10.34
C LEU A 145 5.32 10.46 -9.89
N PHE A 146 4.25 10.28 -10.68
CA PHE A 146 2.92 10.76 -10.28
C PHE A 146 2.40 10.05 -9.04
N ARG A 147 2.62 8.73 -8.95
CA ARG A 147 2.23 7.94 -7.79
C ARG A 147 2.99 8.37 -6.53
N PHE A 148 4.28 8.68 -6.67
CA PHE A 148 5.10 9.21 -5.60
C PHE A 148 4.58 10.56 -5.12
N ILE A 149 4.38 11.51 -6.04
CA ILE A 149 3.87 12.84 -5.73
C ILE A 149 2.50 12.75 -5.05
N SER A 150 1.59 11.94 -5.60
CA SER A 150 0.23 11.80 -5.04
C SER A 150 0.22 11.23 -3.61
N LYS A 151 1.21 10.41 -3.28
CA LYS A 151 1.27 9.69 -2.00
C LYS A 151 2.08 10.44 -0.94
N HIS A 152 3.06 11.25 -1.35
CA HIS A 152 4.07 11.80 -0.43
C HIS A 152 4.17 13.32 -0.43
N ILE A 153 3.51 14.02 -1.37
CA ILE A 153 3.68 15.47 -1.52
C ILE A 153 2.33 16.19 -1.54
N GLY A 154 2.17 17.12 -0.60
CA GLY A 154 1.08 18.08 -0.57
C GLY A 154 1.52 19.47 -1.02
N THR A 155 0.57 20.29 -1.44
CA THR A 155 0.77 21.73 -1.71
C THR A 155 -0.02 22.56 -0.71
N LEU A 156 0.32 23.84 -0.55
CA LEU A 156 -0.45 24.75 0.32
C LEU A 156 -1.94 24.83 -0.01
N GLN A 157 -2.33 24.54 -1.27
CA GLN A 157 -3.71 24.59 -1.74
C GLN A 157 -4.42 23.24 -1.70
N HIS A 158 -3.67 22.13 -1.70
CA HIS A 158 -4.21 20.77 -1.79
C HIS A 158 -3.32 19.82 -0.99
N GLU A 159 -3.83 19.25 0.10
CA GLU A 159 -3.10 18.27 0.91
C GLU A 159 -2.92 16.93 0.18
N GLU A 160 -3.89 16.53 -0.63
CA GLU A 160 -3.81 15.31 -1.44
C GLU A 160 -3.87 15.63 -2.93
N LEU A 161 -2.86 15.19 -3.69
CA LEU A 161 -2.80 15.38 -5.12
C LEU A 161 -3.30 14.12 -5.84
N SER A 162 -4.40 14.24 -6.58
CA SER A 162 -4.95 13.11 -7.35
C SER A 162 -3.99 12.65 -8.46
N TYR A 163 -3.65 11.36 -8.48
CA TYR A 163 -2.84 10.72 -9.54
C TYR A 163 -3.36 11.04 -10.95
N GLU A 164 -4.68 10.93 -11.17
CA GLU A 164 -5.30 11.21 -12.46
C GLU A 164 -5.22 12.69 -12.86
N SER A 165 -5.31 13.59 -11.89
CA SER A 165 -5.10 15.02 -12.14
C SER A 165 -3.65 15.33 -12.52
N LEU A 166 -2.69 14.74 -11.83
CA LEU A 166 -1.26 14.93 -12.10
C LEU A 166 -0.89 14.42 -13.50
N ARG A 167 -1.37 13.23 -13.85
CA ARG A 167 -1.15 12.62 -15.17
C ARG A 167 -1.66 13.48 -16.31
N LYS A 168 -2.88 14.04 -16.18
CA LYS A 168 -3.49 14.90 -17.22
C LYS A 168 -2.76 16.23 -17.39
N LYS A 169 -2.31 16.81 -16.27
CA LYS A 169 -1.71 18.16 -16.21
C LYS A 169 -0.22 18.20 -16.54
N TYR A 170 0.45 17.05 -16.57
CA TYR A 170 1.90 16.95 -16.76
C TYR A 170 2.41 17.58 -18.05
N HIS A 171 1.65 17.51 -19.14
CA HIS A 171 2.06 18.04 -20.45
C HIS A 171 1.57 19.46 -20.74
N THR A 172 0.79 20.04 -19.83
CA THR A 172 0.11 21.32 -20.04
C THR A 172 0.65 22.36 -19.07
N ALA A 173 1.91 22.76 -19.24
CA ALA A 173 2.47 23.89 -18.50
C ALA A 173 2.06 25.19 -19.19
N ASP A 174 1.37 26.08 -18.46
CA ASP A 174 1.05 27.41 -18.95
C ASP A 174 2.27 28.34 -18.83
N ARG A 175 2.31 29.39 -19.65
CA ARG A 175 3.40 30.37 -19.66
C ARG A 175 3.67 30.97 -18.27
N ASN A 176 2.62 31.15 -17.46
CA ASN A 176 2.76 31.68 -16.11
C ASN A 176 3.44 30.69 -15.16
N THR A 177 3.17 29.38 -15.26
CA THR A 177 3.90 28.36 -14.50
C THR A 177 5.38 28.37 -14.85
N ILE A 178 5.72 28.46 -16.13
CA ILE A 178 7.12 28.52 -16.59
C ILE A 178 7.84 29.73 -15.98
N ILE A 179 7.24 30.92 -16.02
CA ILE A 179 7.82 32.14 -15.46
C ILE A 179 8.03 31.99 -13.94
N LYS A 180 7.04 31.44 -13.23
CA LYS A 180 7.14 31.26 -11.77
C LYS A 180 8.21 30.24 -11.38
N VAL A 181 8.31 29.11 -12.09
CA VAL A 181 9.36 28.11 -11.83
C VAL A 181 10.74 28.63 -12.19
N ARG A 182 10.89 29.39 -13.29
CA ARG A 182 12.15 30.08 -13.60
C ARG A 182 12.59 31.02 -12.48
N ARG A 183 11.65 31.78 -11.90
CA ARG A 183 11.93 32.67 -10.77
C ARG A 183 12.42 31.89 -9.56
N LEU A 184 11.74 30.80 -9.20
CA LEU A 184 12.14 29.91 -8.10
C LEU A 184 13.57 29.37 -8.28
N LEU A 185 13.92 28.93 -9.49
CA LEU A 185 15.27 28.45 -9.79
C LEU A 185 16.32 29.56 -9.67
N MET A 186 16.01 30.77 -10.15
CA MET A 186 16.90 31.92 -10.00
C MET A 186 17.06 32.34 -8.53
N ASP A 187 16.00 32.27 -7.73
CA ASP A 187 16.05 32.55 -6.30
C ASP A 187 16.97 31.55 -5.58
N LEU A 188 16.93 30.26 -5.94
CA LEU A 188 17.85 29.24 -5.43
C LEU A 188 19.31 29.52 -5.83
N VAL A 189 19.56 29.93 -7.08
CA VAL A 189 20.91 30.32 -7.53
C VAL A 189 21.41 31.53 -6.75
N ASN A 190 20.57 32.53 -6.52
CA ASN A 190 20.91 33.71 -5.72
C ASN A 190 21.20 33.33 -4.26
N LEU A 191 20.46 32.39 -3.68
CA LEU A 191 20.75 31.87 -2.33
C LEU A 191 22.13 31.21 -2.26
N ILE A 192 22.49 30.41 -3.26
CA ILE A 192 23.82 29.79 -3.35
C ILE A 192 24.91 30.87 -3.41
N ASN A 193 24.72 31.86 -4.29
CA ASN A 193 25.68 32.96 -4.48
C ASN A 193 25.86 33.84 -3.24
N ASN A 194 24.83 33.97 -2.39
CA ASN A 194 24.87 34.83 -1.22
C ASN A 194 25.32 34.12 0.07
N HIS A 195 25.16 32.79 0.16
CA HIS A 195 25.40 32.03 1.40
C HIS A 195 26.51 30.98 1.30
N HIS A 196 26.92 30.57 0.09
CA HIS A 196 27.82 29.42 -0.11
C HIS A 196 28.99 29.70 -1.08
N LEU A 197 29.11 30.93 -1.58
CA LEU A 197 30.27 31.46 -2.33
C LEU A 197 30.79 32.71 -1.61
#